data_AF-A0A1M7L6M3-F1
#
_entry.id   AF-A0A1M7L6M3-F1
#
_cell.length_a   1.000
_cell.length_b   1.000
_cell.length_c   1.000
_cell.angle_alpha   90.00
_cell.angle_beta   90.00
_cell.angle_gamma   90.00
#
_symmetry.space_group_name_H-M   'P 1'
#
loop_
_entity.id
_entity.type
_entity.pdbx_description
1 polymer ?
#
loop_
_entity_poly.entity_id
_entity_poly.type
_entity_poly.pdbx_seq_one_letter_code
_entity_poly.pdbx_strand_id
1 'polypeptide(L)'
;MIFQSFLLFHLVGLVLFAGTTTADFVTYQQFWKQYARDAVVAKPMLQTMIKFPLLMGLGMAAIILSGVGMMAMTHGIFGEQLWFRIKFAIVLLIILNNIIIGRRLVTGLKKKMADGANDAGETLQIKNKLRLFHYAQLVMFFAIILLSVFKFS
;
A
#
# COMPACT_ATOMS: atom_id res chain seq x y z
N MET A 1 -16.93 25.37 1.39
CA MET A 1 -15.45 25.18 1.46
C MET A 1 -15.05 23.87 2.12
N ILE A 2 -15.66 23.45 3.23
CA ILE A 2 -15.33 22.20 3.95
C ILE A 2 -15.35 20.95 3.04
N PHE A 3 -16.37 20.81 2.18
CA PHE A 3 -16.45 19.68 1.24
C PHE A 3 -15.25 19.63 0.26
N GLN A 4 -14.86 20.77 -0.29
CA GLN A 4 -13.70 20.87 -1.19
C GLN A 4 -12.39 20.54 -0.47
N SER A 5 -12.28 20.94 0.82
CA SER A 5 -11.14 20.55 1.65
C SER A 5 -11.08 19.03 1.83
N PHE A 6 -12.20 18.36 2.12
CA PHE A 6 -12.22 16.90 2.19
C PHE A 6 -11.84 16.25 0.86
N LEU A 7 -12.37 16.75 -0.26
CA LEU A 7 -12.02 16.24 -1.58
C LEU A 7 -10.52 16.37 -1.87
N LEU A 8 -9.93 17.53 -1.54
CA LEU A 8 -8.50 17.76 -1.67
C LEU A 8 -7.69 16.79 -0.79
N PHE A 9 -8.04 16.67 0.49
CA PHE A 9 -7.38 15.73 1.42
C PHE A 9 -7.51 14.28 0.95
N HIS A 10 -8.64 13.90 0.36
CA HIS A 10 -8.86 12.57 -0.19
C HIS A 10 -7.91 12.29 -1.37
N LEU A 11 -7.76 13.26 -2.28
CA LEU A 11 -6.89 13.15 -3.43
C LEU A 11 -5.41 13.13 -3.00
N VAL A 12 -5.02 14.00 -2.08
CA VAL A 12 -3.66 14.00 -1.48
C VAL A 12 -3.38 12.65 -0.81
N GLY A 13 -4.33 12.13 -0.03
CA GLY A 13 -4.21 10.81 0.60
C GLY A 13 -4.02 9.69 -0.41
N LEU A 14 -4.79 9.71 -1.52
CA LEU A 14 -4.69 8.73 -2.60
C LEU A 14 -3.34 8.80 -3.30
N VAL A 15 -2.88 10.00 -3.65
CA VAL A 15 -1.56 10.21 -4.28
C VAL A 15 -0.44 9.77 -3.34
N LEU A 16 -0.50 10.14 -2.06
CA LEU A 16 0.49 9.72 -1.07
C LEU A 16 0.52 8.20 -0.93
N PHE A 17 -0.64 7.55 -0.84
CA PHE A 17 -0.73 6.10 -0.67
C PHE A 17 -0.26 5.33 -1.91
N ALA A 18 -0.68 5.76 -3.10
CA ALA A 18 -0.25 5.17 -4.37
C ALA A 18 1.25 5.40 -4.62
N GLY A 19 1.74 6.61 -4.37
CA GLY A 19 3.14 6.99 -4.55
C GLY A 19 4.07 6.23 -3.61
N THR A 20 3.70 6.11 -2.33
CA THR A 20 4.48 5.33 -1.35
C THR A 20 4.45 3.83 -1.66
N THR A 21 3.33 3.29 -2.13
CA THR A 21 3.24 1.88 -2.60
C THR A 21 4.15 1.62 -3.80
N THR A 22 4.17 2.55 -4.75
CA THR A 22 5.05 2.46 -5.92
C THR A 22 6.51 2.55 -5.53
N ALA A 23 6.86 3.49 -4.63
CA ALA A 23 8.22 3.63 -4.10
C ALA A 23 8.67 2.36 -3.38
N ASP A 24 7.82 1.78 -2.52
CA ASP A 24 8.10 0.53 -1.81
C ASP A 24 8.32 -0.64 -2.77
N PHE A 25 7.52 -0.76 -3.84
CA PHE A 25 7.75 -1.77 -4.88
C PHE A 25 9.10 -1.59 -5.60
N VAL A 26 9.45 -0.36 -5.97
CA VAL A 26 10.75 -0.08 -6.61
C VAL A 26 11.90 -0.39 -5.66
N THR A 27 11.79 -0.01 -4.39
CA THR A 27 12.79 -0.34 -3.36
C THR A 27 12.90 -1.85 -3.15
N TYR A 28 11.79 -2.59 -3.15
CA TYR A 28 11.79 -4.06 -3.10
C TYR A 28 12.57 -4.67 -4.28
N GLN A 29 12.32 -4.20 -5.51
CA GLN A 29 13.05 -4.67 -6.69
C GLN A 29 14.55 -4.37 -6.59
N GLN A 30 14.91 -3.18 -6.12
CA GLN A 30 16.30 -2.78 -5.92
C GLN A 30 16.96 -3.59 -4.81
N PHE A 31 16.26 -3.84 -3.70
CA PHE A 31 16.72 -4.66 -2.58
C PHE A 31 17.14 -6.05 -3.08
N TRP A 32 16.31 -6.76 -3.83
CA TRP A 32 16.67 -8.11 -4.30
C TRP A 32 17.80 -8.12 -5.34
N LYS A 33 17.88 -7.07 -6.18
CA LYS A 33 19.01 -6.92 -7.12
C LYS A 33 20.33 -6.68 -6.40
N GLN A 34 20.33 -5.87 -5.34
CA GLN A 34 21.51 -5.57 -4.54
C GLN A 34 21.86 -6.73 -3.61
N TYR A 35 20.88 -7.37 -2.98
CA TYR A 35 21.10 -8.50 -2.08
C TYR A 35 21.77 -9.69 -2.79
N ALA A 36 21.45 -9.91 -4.07
CA ALA A 36 22.13 -10.92 -4.89
C ALA A 36 23.61 -10.60 -5.17
N ARG A 37 24.04 -9.34 -5.02
CA ARG A 37 25.43 -8.91 -5.21
C ARG A 37 26.18 -8.77 -3.89
N ASP A 38 25.58 -8.08 -2.93
CA ASP A 38 26.14 -7.81 -1.61
C ASP A 38 25.02 -7.52 -0.60
N ALA A 39 24.95 -8.36 0.44
CA ALA A 39 23.98 -8.23 1.52
C ALA A 39 24.16 -6.96 2.37
N VAL A 40 25.39 -6.43 2.47
CA VAL A 40 25.71 -5.21 3.22
C VAL A 40 25.12 -4.00 2.52
N VAL A 41 25.25 -3.95 1.19
CA VAL A 41 24.71 -2.86 0.36
C VAL A 41 23.17 -2.89 0.30
N ALA A 42 22.55 -4.05 0.48
CA ALA A 42 21.10 -4.20 0.50
C ALA A 42 20.44 -3.75 1.82
N LYS A 43 21.19 -3.68 2.93
CA LYS A 43 20.66 -3.38 4.28
C LYS A 43 19.98 -2.01 4.39
N PRO A 44 20.48 -0.91 3.79
CA PRO A 44 19.79 0.37 3.77
C PRO A 44 18.43 0.31 3.05
N MET A 45 18.33 -0.45 1.95
CA MET A 45 17.05 -0.60 1.23
C MET A 45 15.98 -1.25 2.12
N LEU A 46 16.37 -2.27 2.89
CA LEU A 46 15.48 -2.92 3.85
C LEU A 46 15.02 -1.97 4.97
N GLN A 47 15.92 -1.10 5.46
CA GLN A 47 15.56 -0.09 6.45
C GLN A 47 14.53 0.92 5.91
N THR A 48 14.64 1.29 4.64
CA THR A 48 13.66 2.15 3.96
C THR A 48 12.31 1.45 3.83
N MET A 49 12.29 0.17 3.43
CA MET A 49 11.05 -0.62 3.32
C MET A 49 10.27 -0.69 4.64
N ILE A 50 10.95 -0.71 5.80
CA ILE A 50 10.28 -0.75 7.11
C ILE A 50 9.56 0.58 7.43
N LYS A 51 10.00 1.71 6.83
CA LYS A 51 9.40 3.03 7.05
C LYS A 51 8.20 3.30 6.15
N PHE A 52 8.12 2.68 4.97
CA PHE A 52 7.01 2.92 4.04
C PHE A 52 5.61 2.58 4.59
N PRO A 53 5.40 1.50 5.37
CA PRO A 53 4.10 1.23 5.99
C PRO A 53 3.57 2.37 6.86
N LEU A 54 4.46 3.15 7.51
CA LEU A 54 4.06 4.32 8.30
C LEU A 54 3.55 5.45 7.39
N LEU A 55 4.29 5.77 6.32
CA LEU A 55 3.91 6.78 5.34
C LEU A 55 2.62 6.40 4.60
N MET A 56 2.50 5.14 4.20
CA MET A 56 1.26 4.58 3.67
C MET A 56 0.12 4.76 4.67
N GLY A 57 0.37 4.50 5.97
CA GLY A 57 -0.57 4.71 7.07
C GLY A 57 -1.20 6.10 7.08
N LEU A 58 -0.39 7.14 6.88
CA LEU A 58 -0.87 8.52 6.81
C LEU A 58 -1.76 8.76 5.59
N GLY A 59 -1.37 8.24 4.42
CA GLY A 59 -2.20 8.29 3.21
C GLY A 59 -3.54 7.57 3.41
N MET A 60 -3.51 6.38 4.00
CA MET A 60 -4.70 5.57 4.31
C MET A 60 -5.64 6.32 5.26
N ALA A 61 -5.11 6.92 6.33
CA ALA A 61 -5.89 7.71 7.28
C ALA A 61 -6.54 8.93 6.60
N ALA A 62 -5.78 9.65 5.78
CA ALA A 62 -6.29 10.80 5.03
C ALA A 62 -7.45 10.40 4.09
N ILE A 63 -7.31 9.28 3.35
CA ILE A 63 -8.36 8.75 2.44
C ILE A 63 -9.62 8.39 3.23
N ILE A 64 -9.51 7.65 4.34
CA ILE A 64 -10.67 7.21 5.11
C ILE A 64 -11.38 8.41 5.73
N LEU A 65 -10.67 9.25 6.48
CA LEU A 65 -11.27 10.37 7.21
C LEU A 65 -11.97 11.34 6.26
N SER A 66 -11.32 11.66 5.13
CA SER A 66 -11.93 12.52 4.12
C SER A 66 -13.07 11.84 3.36
N GLY A 67 -12.96 10.54 3.06
CA GLY A 67 -14.00 9.79 2.37
C GLY A 67 -15.28 9.69 3.20
N VAL A 68 -15.14 9.39 4.49
CA VAL A 68 -16.25 9.39 5.45
C VAL A 68 -16.81 10.80 5.64
N GLY A 69 -15.96 11.82 5.72
CA GLY A 69 -16.39 13.23 5.79
C GLY A 69 -17.25 13.63 4.59
N MET A 70 -16.82 13.29 3.37
CA MET A 70 -17.62 13.55 2.15
C MET A 70 -18.94 12.79 2.15
N MET A 71 -18.98 11.54 2.62
CA MET A 71 -20.22 10.77 2.75
C MET A 71 -21.19 11.39 3.76
N ALA A 72 -20.69 11.80 4.93
CA ALA A 72 -21.50 12.44 5.96
C ALA A 72 -22.13 13.75 5.45
N MET A 73 -21.35 14.57 4.73
CA MET A 73 -21.83 15.84 4.17
C MET A 73 -22.83 15.68 3.02
N THR A 74 -22.79 14.55 2.31
CA THR A 74 -23.71 14.26 1.20
C THR A 74 -24.88 13.39 1.61
N HIS A 75 -25.11 13.21 2.91
CA HIS A 75 -26.16 12.34 3.46
C HIS A 75 -26.15 10.92 2.88
N GLY A 76 -24.96 10.41 2.51
CA GLY A 76 -24.80 9.06 1.99
C GLY A 76 -25.16 8.86 0.52
N ILE A 77 -25.45 9.92 -0.26
CA ILE A 77 -25.77 9.81 -1.70
C ILE A 77 -24.66 9.06 -2.47
N PHE A 78 -23.39 9.33 -2.18
CA PHE A 78 -22.27 8.58 -2.78
C PHE A 78 -22.24 7.12 -2.35
N GLY A 79 -22.76 6.81 -1.17
CA GLY A 79 -22.90 5.46 -0.66
C GLY A 79 -23.96 4.64 -1.39
N GLU A 80 -24.83 5.23 -2.21
CA GLU A 80 -25.77 4.48 -3.06
C GLU A 80 -25.15 4.06 -4.39
N GLN A 81 -24.15 4.79 -4.87
CA GLN A 81 -23.49 4.51 -6.13
C GLN A 81 -22.60 3.26 -6.04
N LEU A 82 -22.80 2.31 -6.95
CA LEU A 82 -22.10 1.04 -6.93
C LEU A 82 -20.57 1.22 -7.08
N TRP A 83 -20.14 2.14 -7.95
CA TRP A 83 -18.71 2.40 -8.17
C TRP A 83 -17.99 2.80 -6.86
N PHE A 84 -18.64 3.65 -6.05
CA PHE A 84 -18.05 4.18 -4.82
C PHE A 84 -17.95 3.08 -3.76
N ARG A 85 -18.99 2.25 -3.61
CA ARG A 85 -18.96 1.08 -2.71
C ARG A 85 -17.81 0.14 -3.05
N ILE A 86 -17.67 -0.22 -4.33
CA ILE A 86 -16.61 -1.12 -4.78
C ILE A 86 -15.24 -0.49 -4.54
N LYS A 87 -15.04 0.78 -4.93
CA LYS A 87 -13.77 1.49 -4.68
C LYS A 87 -13.42 1.53 -3.20
N PHE A 88 -14.39 1.88 -2.35
CA PHE A 88 -14.17 1.98 -0.92
C PHE A 88 -13.82 0.62 -0.30
N ALA A 89 -14.53 -0.44 -0.70
CA ALA A 89 -14.21 -1.81 -0.29
C ALA A 89 -12.80 -2.23 -0.71
N ILE A 90 -12.38 -1.94 -1.95
CA ILE A 90 -11.02 -2.22 -2.42
C ILE A 90 -9.99 -1.44 -1.60
N VAL A 91 -10.21 -0.15 -1.34
CA VAL A 91 -9.32 0.65 -0.48
C VAL A 91 -9.17 -0.02 0.90
N LEU A 92 -10.28 -0.39 1.56
CA LEU A 92 -10.22 -1.07 2.85
C LEU A 92 -9.47 -2.40 2.79
N LEU A 93 -9.66 -3.19 1.72
CA LEU A 93 -8.92 -4.43 1.50
C LEU A 93 -7.42 -4.19 1.36
N ILE A 94 -6.98 -3.16 0.62
CA ILE A 94 -5.56 -2.81 0.52
C ILE A 94 -5.02 -2.46 1.91
N ILE A 95 -5.75 -1.67 2.68
CA ILE A 95 -5.35 -1.23 4.03
C ILE A 95 -5.15 -2.44 4.94
N LEU A 96 -6.14 -3.35 4.99
CA LEU A 96 -6.08 -4.57 5.77
C LEU A 96 -4.93 -5.46 5.33
N ASN A 97 -4.76 -5.67 4.02
CA ASN A 97 -3.68 -6.48 3.47
C ASN A 97 -2.30 -5.89 3.84
N ASN A 98 -2.13 -4.58 3.76
CA ASN A 98 -0.88 -3.91 4.10
C ASN A 98 -0.51 -4.09 5.59
N ILE A 99 -1.49 -3.91 6.48
CA ILE A 99 -1.29 -4.02 7.93
C ILE A 99 -1.02 -5.47 8.34
N ILE A 100 -1.78 -6.43 7.81
CA ILE A 100 -1.73 -7.83 8.23
C ILE A 100 -0.56 -8.56 7.57
N ILE A 101 -0.37 -8.39 6.26
CA ILE A 101 0.56 -9.20 5.47
C ILE A 101 1.84 -8.42 5.20
N GLY A 102 1.75 -7.20 4.65
CA GLY A 102 2.91 -6.39 4.24
C GLY A 102 3.90 -6.17 5.39
N ARG A 103 3.43 -5.63 6.51
CA ARG A 103 4.27 -5.35 7.69
C ARG A 103 4.92 -6.62 8.26
N ARG A 104 4.19 -7.73 8.30
CA ARG A 104 4.72 -9.01 8.82
C ARG A 104 5.81 -9.57 7.92
N LEU A 105 5.64 -9.52 6.60
CA LEU A 105 6.63 -10.02 5.65
C LEU A 105 7.95 -9.23 5.70
N VAL A 106 7.88 -7.90 5.69
CA VAL A 106 9.08 -7.04 5.74
C VAL A 106 9.81 -7.20 7.08
N THR A 107 9.07 -7.25 8.20
CA THR A 107 9.67 -7.45 9.53
C THR A 107 10.29 -8.85 9.67
N GLY A 108 9.62 -9.87 9.13
CA GLY A 108 10.13 -11.24 9.08
C GLY A 108 11.43 -11.33 8.27
N LEU A 109 11.48 -10.67 7.11
CA LEU A 109 12.70 -10.57 6.29
C LEU A 109 13.85 -9.93 7.07
N LYS A 110 13.60 -8.80 7.77
CA LYS A 110 14.60 -8.13 8.62
C LYS A 110 15.16 -9.06 9.68
N LYS A 111 14.29 -9.80 10.39
CA LYS A 111 14.71 -10.72 11.43
C LYS A 111 15.61 -11.82 10.88
N LYS A 112 15.20 -12.48 9.80
CA LYS A 112 15.98 -13.57 9.19
C LYS A 112 17.34 -13.10 8.65
N MET A 113 17.40 -11.89 8.10
CA MET A 113 18.67 -11.31 7.68
C MET A 113 19.59 -10.94 8.84
N ALA A 114 19.04 -10.60 10.02
CA ALA A 114 19.83 -10.34 11.21
C ALA A 114 20.37 -11.64 11.84
N ASP A 115 19.59 -12.72 11.78
CA ASP A 115 19.93 -14.02 12.36
C ASP A 115 20.95 -14.80 11.51
N GLY A 116 21.35 -14.28 10.33
CA GLY A 116 22.32 -14.94 9.44
C GLY A 116 21.85 -16.31 8.92
N ALA A 117 20.56 -16.62 9.07
CA ALA A 117 19.96 -17.89 8.71
C ALA A 117 20.03 -18.05 7.18
N ASN A 118 21.04 -18.78 6.72
CA ASN A 118 21.33 -19.04 5.32
C ASN A 118 20.40 -20.13 4.75
N ASP A 119 19.11 -20.07 5.08
CA ASP A 119 18.10 -20.94 4.49
C ASP A 119 17.58 -20.28 3.21
N ALA A 120 18.22 -20.65 2.10
CA ALA A 120 17.87 -20.20 0.76
C ALA A 120 16.40 -20.53 0.40
N GLY A 121 15.83 -21.61 0.95
CA GLY A 121 14.46 -22.03 0.72
C GLY A 121 13.45 -21.08 1.36
N GLU A 122 13.66 -20.74 2.64
CA GLU A 122 12.76 -19.81 3.35
C GLU A 122 12.85 -18.38 2.81
N THR A 123 14.04 -17.93 2.42
CA THR A 123 14.27 -16.61 1.83
C THR A 123 13.52 -16.47 0.50
N LEU A 124 13.52 -17.52 -0.32
CA LEU A 124 12.79 -17.58 -1.57
C LEU A 124 11.26 -17.55 -1.37
N GLN A 125 10.76 -18.22 -0.33
CA GLN A 125 9.34 -18.17 0.02
C GLN A 125 8.90 -16.74 0.42
N ILE A 126 9.69 -16.06 1.24
CA ILE A 126 9.42 -14.67 1.65
C ILE A 126 9.46 -13.75 0.42
N LYS A 127 10.46 -13.91 -0.46
CA LYS A 127 10.55 -13.18 -1.72
C LYS A 127 9.29 -13.34 -2.57
N ASN A 128 8.81 -14.57 -2.75
CA ASN A 128 7.61 -14.86 -3.55
C ASN A 128 6.33 -14.27 -2.93
N LYS A 129 6.17 -14.36 -1.61
CA LYS A 129 5.03 -13.74 -0.90
C LYS A 129 5.04 -12.23 -1.02
N LEU A 130 6.20 -11.57 -0.85
CA LEU A 130 6.34 -10.13 -1.04
C LEU A 130 6.08 -9.72 -2.50
N ARG A 131 6.55 -10.51 -3.47
CA ARG A 131 6.27 -10.26 -4.88
C ARG A 131 4.75 -10.26 -5.13
N LEU A 132 4.06 -11.30 -4.68
CA LEU A 132 2.61 -11.40 -4.83
C LEU A 132 1.88 -10.24 -4.14
N PHE A 133 2.33 -9.87 -2.93
CA PHE A 133 1.80 -8.73 -2.18
C PHE A 133 1.89 -7.42 -2.98
N HIS A 134 3.06 -7.08 -3.51
CA HIS A 134 3.22 -5.85 -4.29
C HIS A 134 2.41 -5.87 -5.59
N TYR A 135 2.39 -7.00 -6.32
CA TYR A 135 1.56 -7.11 -7.53
C TYR A 135 0.08 -6.95 -7.21
N ALA A 136 -0.42 -7.59 -6.17
CA ALA A 136 -1.80 -7.46 -5.73
C ALA A 136 -2.13 -6.00 -5.36
N GLN A 137 -1.24 -5.31 -4.63
CA GLN A 137 -1.43 -3.89 -4.33
C GLN A 137 -1.50 -3.02 -5.58
N LEU A 138 -0.57 -3.18 -6.54
CA LEU A 138 -0.56 -2.41 -7.78
C LEU A 138 -1.82 -2.63 -8.61
N VAL A 139 -2.27 -3.89 -8.74
CA VAL A 139 -3.51 -4.23 -9.45
C VAL A 139 -4.73 -3.59 -8.77
N MET A 140 -4.80 -3.63 -7.43
CA MET A 140 -5.90 -2.99 -6.70
C MET A 140 -5.88 -1.47 -6.84
N PHE A 141 -4.72 -0.82 -6.83
CA PHE A 141 -4.61 0.62 -7.11
C PHE A 141 -5.03 0.98 -8.52
N PHE A 142 -4.60 0.18 -9.51
CA PHE A 142 -5.03 0.36 -10.89
C PHE A 142 -6.55 0.24 -11.02
N ALA A 143 -7.16 -0.75 -10.36
CA ALA A 143 -8.60 -0.87 -10.29
C ALA A 143 -9.27 0.36 -9.66
N ILE A 144 -8.75 0.90 -8.55
CA ILE A 144 -9.26 2.13 -7.93
C ILE A 144 -9.24 3.32 -8.91
N ILE A 145 -8.16 3.46 -9.68
CA ILE A 145 -8.02 4.54 -10.68
C ILE A 145 -9.03 4.34 -11.80
N LEU A 146 -9.13 3.12 -12.36
CA LEU A 146 -10.14 2.81 -13.39
C LEU A 146 -11.56 3.11 -12.92
N LEU A 147 -11.92 2.64 -11.73
CA LEU A 147 -13.22 2.89 -11.11
C LEU A 147 -13.48 4.40 -10.95
N SER A 148 -12.45 5.18 -10.62
CA SER A 148 -12.55 6.64 -10.46
C SER A 148 -12.79 7.37 -11.79
N VAL A 149 -12.37 6.79 -12.92
CA VAL A 149 -12.57 7.36 -14.27
C VAL A 149 -13.93 6.95 -14.85
N PHE A 150 -14.28 5.67 -14.79
CA PHE A 150 -15.46 5.15 -15.49
C PHE A 150 -16.80 5.42 -14.77
N LYS A 151 -16.78 5.72 -13.46
CA LYS A 151 -17.95 6.19 -12.66
C LYS A 151 -19.31 5.60 -13.11
N PHE A 152 -19.45 4.29 -13.02
CA PHE A 152 -20.73 3.64 -13.36
C PHE A 152 -21.74 3.76 -12.22
N SER A 153 -23.02 3.87 -12.57
CA SER A 153 -24.14 3.95 -11.63
C SER A 153 -24.64 2.56 -11.27
#